data_AF-A0A537FUT5-F1
#
_entry.id   AF-A0A537FUT5-F1
#
_cell.length_a   1.000
_cell.length_b   1.000
_cell.length_c   1.000
_cell.angle_alpha   90.00
_cell.angle_beta   90.00
_cell.angle_gamma   90.00
#
_symmetry.space_group_name_H-M   'P 1'
#
loop_
_entity.id
_entity.type
_entity.pdbx_description
1 polymer ?
#
loop_
_entity_poly.entity_id
_entity_poly.type
_entity_poly.pdbx_seq_one_letter_code
_entity_poly.pdbx_strand_id
1 'polypeptide(L)'
;MLYLPYVGMPNILAGEQLVPELLQDEATPASLAAALLALLRDTEAQKRQIARFHDFHHLLRRNAAERAAEAVLKVLDHGHA
;
A
#
# COMPACT_ATOMS: atom_id res chain seq x y z
N MET A 1 9.21 9.10 16.83
CA MET A 1 8.54 9.40 15.55
C MET A 1 9.01 8.36 14.56
N LEU A 2 8.13 7.49 14.05
CA LEU A 2 8.51 6.46 13.06
C LEU A 2 8.60 7.15 11.70
N TYR A 3 9.79 7.20 11.13
CA TYR A 3 9.98 7.58 9.72
C TYR A 3 9.90 6.33 8.87
N LEU A 4 8.96 6.31 7.92
CA LEU A 4 8.89 5.30 6.88
C LEU A 4 9.70 5.77 5.67
N PRO A 5 10.44 4.87 4.99
CA PRO A 5 11.22 5.21 3.80
C PRO A 5 10.34 5.54 2.58
N TYR A 6 9.04 5.27 2.65
CA TYR A 6 8.06 5.45 1.57
C TYR A 6 6.82 6.17 2.08
N VAL A 7 6.13 6.88 1.19
CA VAL A 7 4.88 7.61 1.50
C VAL A 7 3.65 6.81 1.05
N GLY A 8 3.72 6.17 -0.12
CA GLY A 8 2.61 5.41 -0.68
C GLY A 8 2.45 4.04 -0.01
N MET A 9 1.21 3.69 0.36
CA MET A 9 0.85 2.36 0.85
C MET A 9 1.46 1.21 0.01
N PRO A 10 1.47 1.24 -1.34
CA PRO A 10 2.06 0.15 -2.12
C PRO A 10 3.53 -0.12 -1.79
N ASN A 11 4.35 0.93 -1.68
CA ASN A 11 5.78 0.79 -1.38
C ASN A 11 6.03 0.49 0.10
N ILE A 12 5.22 1.06 1.00
CA ILE A 12 5.26 0.73 2.44
C ILE A 12 5.00 -0.78 2.65
N LEU A 13 3.99 -1.34 1.97
CA LEU A 13 3.65 -2.76 2.07
C LEU A 13 4.69 -3.65 1.37
N ALA A 14 5.32 -3.17 0.30
CA ALA A 14 6.38 -3.88 -0.40
C ALA A 14 7.70 -3.89 0.38
N GLY A 15 7.97 -2.86 1.18
CA GLY A 15 9.29 -2.63 1.77
C GLY A 15 10.34 -2.22 0.73
N GLU A 16 9.93 -1.92 -0.49
CA GLU A 16 10.74 -1.52 -1.62
C GLU A 16 9.97 -0.51 -2.50
N GLN A 17 10.68 0.16 -3.41
CA GLN A 17 10.05 1.05 -4.38
C GLN A 17 9.41 0.23 -5.52
N LEU A 18 8.20 -0.25 -5.28
CA LEU A 18 7.37 -0.98 -6.23
C LEU A 18 6.79 -0.06 -7.32
N VAL A 19 6.41 1.17 -6.96
CA VAL A 19 5.88 2.20 -7.85
C VAL A 19 6.62 3.53 -7.66
N PRO A 20 6.73 4.37 -8.71
CA PRO A 20 7.32 5.70 -8.57
C PRO A 20 6.48 6.59 -7.63
N GLU A 21 7.15 7.30 -6.73
CA GLU A 21 6.55 8.31 -5.84
C GLU A 21 7.07 9.70 -6.23
N LEU A 22 6.39 10.34 -7.19
CA LEU A 22 6.70 11.72 -7.59
C LEU A 22 5.98 12.66 -6.63
N LEU A 23 6.71 13.24 -5.67
CA LEU A 23 6.14 14.03 -4.57
C LEU A 23 6.40 15.52 -4.76
N GLN A 24 5.44 16.35 -4.34
CA GLN A 24 5.56 17.81 -4.32
C GLN A 24 6.01 18.35 -5.69
N ASP A 25 7.17 19.02 -5.75
CA ASP A 25 7.70 19.64 -6.96
C ASP A 25 8.10 18.61 -8.04
N GLU A 26 8.29 17.33 -7.70
CA GLU A 26 8.54 16.27 -8.68
C GLU A 26 7.28 15.84 -9.44
N ALA A 27 6.09 16.12 -8.90
CA ALA A 27 4.79 15.76 -9.46
C ALA A 27 4.36 16.65 -10.64
N THR A 28 5.28 16.95 -11.55
CA THR A 28 5.00 17.77 -12.73
C THR A 28 4.24 16.96 -13.80
N PRO A 29 3.47 17.62 -14.69
CA PRO A 29 2.80 16.93 -15.79
C PRO A 29 3.76 16.09 -16.66
N ALA A 30 4.96 16.60 -16.92
CA ALA A 30 5.96 15.89 -17.71
C ALA A 30 6.50 14.64 -17.00
N SER A 31 6.82 14.75 -15.70
CA SER A 31 7.29 13.62 -14.89
C SER A 31 6.24 12.52 -14.78
N LEU A 32 4.98 12.90 -14.51
CA LEU A 32 3.86 11.98 -14.40
C LEU A 32 3.60 11.26 -15.73
N ALA A 33 3.58 12.00 -16.85
CA ALA A 33 3.39 11.42 -18.17
C ALA A 33 4.53 10.45 -18.53
N ALA A 34 5.78 10.81 -18.25
CA ALA A 34 6.92 9.95 -18.49
C ALA A 34 6.86 8.64 -17.69
N ALA A 35 6.54 8.72 -16.38
CA ALA A 35 6.41 7.56 -15.51
C ALA A 35 5.29 6.62 -15.97
N LEU A 36 4.13 7.16 -16.33
CA LEU A 36 3.01 6.38 -16.85
C LEU A 36 3.34 5.73 -18.19
N LEU A 37 3.94 6.47 -19.12
CA LEU A 37 4.34 5.94 -20.43
C LEU A 37 5.40 4.83 -20.30
N ALA A 38 6.35 4.96 -19.37
CA ALA A 38 7.32 3.92 -19.08
C ALA A 38 6.63 2.62 -18.62
N LEU A 39 5.70 2.72 -17.66
CA LEU A 39 4.93 1.57 -17.18
C LEU A 39 4.05 0.95 -18.28
N LEU A 40 3.41 1.77 -19.12
CA LEU A 40 2.55 1.28 -20.20
C LEU A 40 3.34 0.57 -21.32
N ARG A 41 4.62 0.91 -21.50
CA ARG A 41 5.49 0.29 -22.51
C ARG A 41 6.20 -0.95 -22.01
N ASP A 42 6.41 -1.08 -20.71
CA ASP A 42 7.00 -2.26 -20.08
C ASP A 42 5.91 -3.22 -19.57
N THR A 43 5.50 -4.15 -20.43
CA THR A 43 4.51 -5.18 -20.11
C THR A 43 4.91 -6.05 -18.91
N GLU A 44 6.21 -6.29 -18.71
CA GLU A 44 6.67 -7.13 -17.60
C GLU A 44 6.62 -6.36 -16.28
N ALA A 45 6.97 -5.07 -16.27
CA ALA A 45 6.77 -4.21 -15.10
C ALA A 45 5.28 -4.10 -14.74
N GLN A 46 4.40 -3.95 -15.74
CA GLN A 46 2.96 -3.88 -15.52
C GLN A 46 2.42 -5.17 -14.88
N LYS A 47 2.79 -6.34 -15.40
CA LYS A 47 2.41 -7.65 -14.83
C LYS A 47 2.91 -7.80 -13.39
N ARG A 48 4.17 -7.44 -13.11
CA ARG A 48 4.73 -7.47 -11.75
C ARG A 48 3.94 -6.60 -10.79
N GLN A 49 3.62 -5.37 -11.19
CA GLN A 49 2.84 -4.44 -10.36
C GLN A 49 1.43 -4.98 -10.07
N ILE A 50 0.74 -5.52 -11.08
CA ILE A 50 -0.60 -6.12 -10.92
C ILE A 50 -0.55 -7.32 -9.96
N ALA A 51 0.40 -8.24 -10.15
CA ALA A 51 0.57 -9.41 -9.30
C ALA A 51 0.82 -9.00 -7.84
N ARG A 52 1.72 -8.04 -7.62
CA ARG A 52 2.07 -7.57 -6.28
C ARG A 52 0.88 -6.89 -5.58
N PHE A 53 0.07 -6.13 -6.32
CA PHE A 53 -1.15 -5.54 -5.79
C PHE A 53 -2.22 -6.58 -5.44
N HIS A 54 -2.35 -7.63 -6.26
CA HIS A 54 -3.23 -8.75 -5.97
C HIS A 54 -2.82 -9.47 -4.68
N ASP A 55 -1.51 -9.70 -4.48
CA ASP A 55 -1.00 -10.29 -3.25
C ASP A 55 -1.30 -9.42 -2.02
N PHE A 56 -1.14 -8.10 -2.13
CA PHE A 56 -1.50 -7.17 -1.06
C PHE A 56 -2.99 -7.16 -0.75
N HIS A 57 -3.86 -7.26 -1.78
CA HIS A 57 -5.30 -7.34 -1.58
C HIS A 57 -5.67 -8.55 -0.70
N HIS A 58 -5.12 -9.73 -1.00
CA HIS A 58 -5.37 -10.93 -0.19
C HIS A 58 -4.74 -10.86 1.20
N LEU A 59 -3.52 -10.31 1.31
CA LEU A 59 -2.85 -10.11 2.60
C LEU A 59 -3.69 -9.26 3.55
N LEU A 60 -4.28 -8.17 3.05
CA LEU A 60 -5.03 -7.21 3.85
C LEU A 60 -6.49 -7.61 4.08
N ARG A 61 -7.02 -8.56 3.30
CA ARG A 61 -8.39 -9.06 3.44
C ARG A 61 -8.52 -9.96 4.68
N ARG A 62 -8.67 -9.33 5.85
CA ARG A 62 -8.62 -9.98 7.16
C ARG A 62 -9.87 -9.75 8.01
N ASN A 63 -11.07 -9.61 7.43
CA ASN A 63 -12.32 -9.35 8.17
C ASN A 63 -12.19 -8.23 9.23
N ALA A 64 -11.73 -7.05 8.80
CA ALA A 64 -11.34 -5.98 9.72
C ALA A 64 -12.43 -5.61 10.75
N ALA A 65 -13.70 -5.59 10.33
CA ALA A 65 -14.82 -5.27 11.22
C ALA A 65 -15.01 -6.31 12.33
N GLU A 66 -14.98 -7.60 11.99
CA GLU A 66 -15.10 -8.71 12.95
C GLU A 66 -13.95 -8.68 13.96
N ARG A 67 -12.70 -8.55 13.46
CA ARG A 67 -11.52 -8.45 14.32
C ARG A 67 -11.54 -7.22 15.23
N ALA A 68 -12.10 -6.10 14.76
CA ALA A 68 -12.28 -4.91 15.57
C ALA A 68 -13.31 -5.14 16.68
N ALA A 69 -14.45 -5.77 16.36
CA ALA A 69 -15.46 -6.12 17.34
C ALA A 69 -14.91 -7.08 18.41
N GLU A 70 -14.19 -8.13 17.99
CA GLU A 70 -13.50 -9.06 18.90
C GLU A 70 -12.52 -8.34 19.82
N ALA A 71 -11.75 -7.39 19.29
CA ALA A 71 -10.79 -6.62 20.09
C ALA A 71 -11.49 -5.76 21.15
N VAL A 72 -12.61 -5.13 20.81
CA VAL A 72 -13.40 -4.32 21.76
C VAL A 72 -14.02 -5.20 22.85
N LEU A 73 -14.64 -6.33 22.48
CA LEU A 73 -15.23 -7.27 23.44
C LEU A 73 -14.19 -7.76 24.45
N LYS A 74 -12.97 -8.11 23.99
CA LYS A 74 -11.87 -8.48 24.89
C LYS A 74 -11.57 -7.41 25.92
N VAL A 75 -11.55 -6.13 25.55
CA VAL A 75 -11.29 -5.04 26.50
C VAL A 75 -12.41 -4.93 27.54
N LEU A 76 -13.66 -5.06 27.10
CA LEU A 76 -14.82 -5.01 28.01
C LEU A 76 -14.79 -6.17 29.01
N ASP A 77 -14.47 -7.39 28.57
CA ASP A 77 -14.40 -8.57 29.45
C ASP A 77 -13.32 -8.43 30.53
N HIS A 78 -12.19 -7.77 30.22
CA HIS A 78 -11.11 -7.53 31.20
C HIS A 78 -11.41 -6.37 32.18
N GLY A 79 -12.41 -5.53 31.91
CA GLY A 79 -12.83 -4.43 32.78
C GLY A 79 -13.87 -4.81 33.84
N HIS A 80 -14.38 -6.05 33.81
CA HIS A 80 -15.36 -6.59 34.77
C HIS A 80 -14.72 -7.52 35.83
N ALA A 81 -13.39 -7.55 35.93
CA ALA A 81 -12.64 -8.28 36.96
C ALA A 81 -12.12 -7.35 38.06
#